data_AF-A0A511D8I5-F1
#
_entry.id   AF-A0A511D8I5-F1
#
_cell.length_a   1.000
_cell.length_b   1.000
_cell.length_c   1.000
_cell.angle_alpha   90.00
_cell.angle_beta   90.00
_cell.angle_gamma   90.00
#
_symmetry.space_group_name_H-M   'P 1'
#
loop_
_entity.id
_entity.type
_entity.pdbx_description
1 polymer ?
#
loop_
_entity_poly.entity_id
_entity_poly.type
_entity_poly.pdbx_seq_one_letter_code
_entity_poly.pdbx_strand_id
1 'polypeptide(L)'
;MGLTGLWIKTLHDGLVRADQVIGIESHSTPELAGKPPHWLLNVVLAVPTGCGGRHGWDITALHRTLVQSSTEAVDAPVELAKVLAQLGTSTACGVVTASERSGTVRFAFEPFEVPAPV
;
A
#
# COMPACT_ATOMS: atom_id res chain seq x y z
N MET A 1 1.40 -0.13 -18.75
CA MET A 1 2.13 0.88 -17.96
C MET A 1 1.14 1.80 -17.22
N GLY A 2 0.17 1.26 -16.47
CA GLY A 2 -0.90 2.09 -15.88
C GLY A 2 -0.57 2.68 -14.51
N LEU A 3 0.26 2.00 -13.70
CA LEU A 3 0.45 2.33 -12.29
C LEU A 3 1.73 3.11 -11.99
N THR A 4 2.57 3.40 -12.98
CA THR A 4 3.91 4.00 -12.77
C THR A 4 3.86 5.44 -12.25
N GLY A 5 2.74 6.15 -12.45
CA GLY A 5 2.50 7.49 -11.91
C GLY A 5 1.77 7.50 -10.56
N LEU A 6 1.38 6.33 -10.06
CA LEU A 6 0.59 6.19 -8.84
C LEU A 6 1.47 5.79 -7.66
N TRP A 7 1.28 6.51 -6.56
CA TRP A 7 1.94 6.27 -5.29
C TRP A 7 0.91 5.92 -4.23
N ILE A 8 1.31 5.16 -3.22
CA ILE A 8 0.48 4.79 -2.08
C ILE A 8 1.16 5.33 -0.82
N LYS A 9 0.43 6.12 -0.04
CA LYS A 9 0.92 6.67 1.23
C LYS A 9 0.91 5.58 2.32
N THR A 10 2.04 5.40 2.98
CA THR A 10 2.18 4.50 4.13
C THR A 10 1.88 5.23 5.43
N LEU A 11 1.45 4.49 6.46
CA LEU A 11 1.09 5.01 7.78
C LEU A 11 2.22 5.83 8.45
N HIS A 12 3.48 5.43 8.26
CA HIS A 12 4.66 6.08 8.87
C HIS A 12 5.38 7.06 7.93
N ASP A 13 4.65 7.78 7.07
CA ASP A 13 5.15 8.87 6.24
C ASP A 13 6.18 8.49 5.16
N GLY A 14 5.84 7.46 4.38
CA GLY A 14 6.54 7.09 3.16
C GLY A 14 5.58 6.97 1.98
N LEU A 15 6.13 6.99 0.77
CA LEU A 15 5.42 6.67 -0.45
C LEU A 15 5.97 5.37 -1.03
N VAL A 16 5.07 4.53 -1.54
CA VAL A 16 5.39 3.30 -2.26
C VAL A 16 4.85 3.41 -3.67
N ARG A 17 5.62 3.00 -4.66
CA ARG A 17 5.16 2.94 -6.04
C ARG A 17 4.12 1.83 -6.20
N ALA A 18 2.95 2.15 -6.74
CA ALA A 18 1.87 1.18 -6.93
C ALA A 18 2.26 0.06 -7.89
N ASP A 19 3.10 0.35 -8.90
CA ASP A 19 3.59 -0.66 -9.85
C ASP A 19 4.66 -1.62 -9.28
N GLN A 20 5.13 -1.39 -8.05
CA GLN A 20 6.06 -2.27 -7.34
C GLN A 20 5.36 -3.19 -6.33
N VAL A 21 4.06 -2.98 -6.12
CA VAL A 21 3.26 -3.80 -5.20
C VAL A 21 3.05 -5.19 -5.80
N ILE A 22 3.46 -6.21 -5.05
CA ILE A 22 3.28 -7.63 -5.42
C ILE A 22 2.16 -8.32 -4.63
N GLY A 23 1.64 -7.66 -3.59
CA GLY A 23 0.58 -8.19 -2.74
C GLY A 23 -0.09 -7.12 -1.89
N ILE A 24 -1.33 -7.35 -1.48
CA ILE A 24 -2.09 -6.51 -0.56
C ILE A 24 -2.70 -7.43 0.49
N GLU A 25 -2.46 -7.15 1.76
CA GLU A 25 -2.77 -8.08 2.85
C GLU A 25 -3.37 -7.34 4.05
N SER A 26 -4.33 -7.98 4.70
CA SER A 26 -4.86 -7.57 6.02
C SER A 26 -4.45 -8.62 7.04
N HIS A 27 -3.81 -8.22 8.13
CA HIS A 27 -3.45 -9.14 9.22
C HIS A 27 -3.54 -8.47 10.60
N SER A 28 -3.74 -9.28 11.64
CA SER A 28 -3.70 -8.79 13.02
C SER A 28 -2.26 -8.67 13.52
N THR A 29 -2.00 -7.66 14.34
CA THR A 29 -0.77 -7.59 15.13
C THR A 29 -0.78 -8.70 16.17
N PRO A 30 0.39 -9.22 16.59
CA PRO A 30 0.48 -10.16 17.69
C PRO A 30 -0.21 -9.61 18.94
N GLU A 31 -0.95 -10.47 19.63
CA GLU A 31 -1.52 -10.13 20.93
C GLU A 31 -0.39 -9.95 21.95
N LEU A 32 -0.35 -8.79 22.59
CA LEU A 32 0.62 -8.43 23.61
C LEU A 32 -0.13 -8.19 24.91
N ALA A 33 0.36 -8.72 26.04
CA ALA A 33 -0.29 -8.54 27.33
C ALA A 33 -0.52 -7.04 27.63
N GLY A 34 -1.78 -6.66 27.81
CA GLY A 34 -2.18 -5.27 28.08
C GLY A 34 -2.34 -4.38 26.84
N LYS A 35 -2.16 -4.90 25.61
CA LYS A 35 -2.43 -4.16 24.37
C LYS A 35 -3.36 -4.97 23.46
N PRO A 36 -4.59 -4.50 23.19
CA PRO A 36 -5.49 -5.19 22.29
C PRO A 36 -4.87 -5.28 20.89
N PRO A 37 -5.07 -6.39 20.16
CA PRO A 37 -4.56 -6.51 18.80
C PRO A 37 -5.22 -5.46 17.90
N HIS A 38 -4.45 -4.96 16.95
CA HIS A 38 -4.93 -4.11 15.88
C HIS A 38 -4.80 -4.83 14.54
N TRP A 39 -5.60 -4.42 13.57
CA TRP A 39 -5.49 -4.91 12.21
C TRP A 39 -4.68 -3.94 11.37
N LEU A 40 -3.81 -4.48 10.52
CA LEU A 40 -2.96 -3.73 9.62
C LEU A 40 -3.34 -4.09 8.19
N LEU A 41 -3.62 -3.06 7.38
CA LEU A 41 -3.63 -3.20 5.93
C LEU A 41 -2.23 -2.86 5.42
N ASN A 42 -1.61 -3.79 4.71
CA ASN A 42 -0.27 -3.65 4.15
C ASN A 42 -0.27 -3.81 2.63
N VAL A 43 0.67 -3.14 1.97
CA VAL A 43 1.17 -3.58 0.67
C VAL A 43 2.48 -4.33 0.84
N VAL A 44 2.73 -5.28 -0.04
CA VAL A 44 3.94 -6.11 -0.06
C VAL A 44 4.78 -5.73 -1.27
N LEU A 45 6.08 -5.54 -1.04
CA LEU A 45 7.07 -5.26 -2.07
C LEU A 45 8.07 -6.40 -2.16
N ALA A 46 8.46 -6.77 -3.38
CA ALA A 46 9.64 -7.60 -3.61
C ALA A 46 10.88 -6.70 -3.56
N VAL A 47 11.71 -6.85 -2.54
CA VAL A 47 12.95 -6.08 -2.40
C VAL A 47 14.17 -7.00 -2.34
N PRO A 48 15.29 -6.64 -2.96
CA PRO A 48 16.53 -7.39 -2.81
C PRO A 48 17.07 -7.26 -1.38
N THR A 49 17.62 -8.35 -0.87
CA THR A 49 18.28 -8.42 0.44
C THR A 49 19.72 -8.89 0.33
N GLY A 50 20.59 -8.34 1.19
CA GLY A 50 21.98 -8.77 1.32
C GLY A 50 22.93 -8.10 0.31
N CYS A 51 23.97 -8.81 -0.12
CA CYS A 51 24.98 -8.33 -1.07
C CYS A 51 24.93 -9.03 -2.45
N GLY A 52 23.92 -9.87 -2.69
CA GLY A 52 23.83 -10.70 -3.89
C GLY A 52 24.87 -11.82 -3.93
N GLY A 53 24.54 -12.93 -4.59
CA GLY A 53 25.43 -14.07 -4.80
C GLY A 53 25.66 -14.35 -6.28
N ARG A 54 26.41 -15.43 -6.58
CA ARG A 54 26.68 -15.89 -7.95
C ARG A 54 25.43 -16.15 -8.81
N HIS A 55 24.28 -16.33 -8.18
CA HIS A 55 22.99 -16.64 -8.82
C HIS A 55 22.02 -15.45 -8.84
N GLY A 56 22.45 -14.26 -8.40
CA GLY A 56 21.62 -13.06 -8.34
C GLY A 56 21.35 -12.57 -6.91
N TRP A 57 20.37 -11.70 -6.76
CA TRP A 57 19.95 -11.15 -5.47
C TRP A 57 18.89 -12.05 -4.82
N ASP A 58 19.03 -12.29 -3.52
CA ASP A 58 17.94 -12.85 -2.73
C ASP A 58 16.82 -11.80 -2.65
N ILE A 59 15.57 -12.21 -2.86
CA ILE A 59 14.40 -11.33 -2.81
C ILE A 59 13.59 -11.68 -1.56
N THR A 60 13.24 -10.67 -0.77
CA THR A 60 12.32 -10.81 0.37
C THR A 60 11.04 -10.01 0.16
N ALA A 61 9.99 -10.40 0.87
CA ALA A 61 8.80 -9.59 1.04
C ALA A 61 9.07 -8.47 2.07
N LEU A 62 8.83 -7.23 1.67
CA LEU A 62 8.80 -6.06 2.55
C LEU A 62 7.35 -5.59 2.71
N HIS A 63 6.80 -5.73 3.90
CA HIS A 63 5.46 -5.25 4.24
C HIS A 63 5.51 -3.77 4.59
N ARG A 64 4.63 -2.97 3.98
CA ARG A 64 4.47 -1.53 4.26
C ARG A 64 3.04 -1.27 4.67
N THR A 65 2.86 -0.86 5.93
CA THR A 65 1.55 -0.55 6.50
C THR A 65 0.97 0.72 5.90
N LEU A 66 -0.27 0.64 5.44
CA LEU A 66 -1.03 1.76 4.89
C LEU A 66 -1.90 2.39 5.97
N VAL A 67 -2.56 1.56 6.77
CA VAL A 67 -3.47 1.98 7.84
C VAL A 67 -3.57 0.90 8.90
N GLN A 68 -3.88 1.34 10.12
CA GLN A 68 -4.21 0.48 11.26
C GLN A 68 -5.68 0.67 11.65
N SER A 69 -6.38 -0.41 11.96
CA SER A 69 -7.78 -0.41 12.38
C SER A 69 -8.00 -1.27 13.63
N SER A 70 -9.12 -1.03 14.33
CA SER A 70 -9.54 -1.85 15.48
C SER A 70 -10.25 -3.15 15.06
N THR A 71 -10.82 -3.18 13.85
CA THR A 71 -11.50 -4.33 13.27
C THR A 71 -10.82 -4.77 11.98
N GLU A 72 -11.00 -6.03 11.61
CA GLU A 72 -10.47 -6.55 10.36
C GLU A 72 -11.07 -5.82 9.16
N ALA A 73 -10.21 -5.40 8.24
CA ALA A 73 -10.61 -4.74 7.01
C ALA A 73 -10.71 -5.77 5.87
N VAL A 74 -11.65 -6.73 6.01
CA VAL A 74 -11.76 -7.93 5.15
C VAL A 74 -11.76 -7.58 3.65
N ASP A 75 -12.55 -6.59 3.24
CA ASP A 75 -12.69 -6.21 1.83
C ASP A 75 -11.62 -5.21 1.36
N ALA A 76 -10.87 -4.59 2.28
CA ALA A 76 -9.96 -3.49 1.95
C ALA A 76 -8.84 -3.86 0.97
N PRO A 77 -8.24 -5.07 1.00
CA PRO A 77 -7.30 -5.48 -0.03
C PRO A 77 -7.89 -5.46 -1.45
N VAL A 78 -9.11 -5.96 -1.59
CA VAL A 78 -9.82 -6.03 -2.88
C VAL A 78 -10.25 -4.63 -3.32
N GLU A 79 -10.75 -3.80 -2.42
CA GLU A 79 -11.13 -2.42 -2.72
C GLU A 79 -9.93 -1.57 -3.15
N LEU A 80 -8.77 -1.72 -2.50
CA LEU A 80 -7.55 -1.05 -2.96
C LEU A 80 -7.15 -1.51 -4.36
N ALA A 81 -7.20 -2.81 -4.64
CA ALA A 81 -6.91 -3.34 -5.97
C ALA A 81 -7.84 -2.76 -7.05
N LYS A 82 -9.14 -2.62 -6.75
CA LYS A 82 -10.11 -1.97 -7.65
C LYS A 82 -9.78 -0.51 -7.91
N VAL A 83 -9.45 0.26 -6.86
CA VAL A 83 -9.06 1.67 -6.98
C VAL A 83 -7.82 1.81 -7.86
N LEU A 84 -6.77 1.00 -7.62
CA LEU A 84 -5.55 1.04 -8.42
C LEU A 84 -5.82 0.65 -9.89
N ALA A 85 -6.64 -0.37 -10.14
CA ALA A 85 -7.02 -0.77 -11.49
C ALA A 85 -7.73 0.36 -12.24
N GLN A 86 -8.70 1.02 -11.58
CA GLN A 86 -9.44 2.13 -12.16
C GLN A 86 -8.53 3.33 -12.50
N LEU A 87 -7.67 3.73 -11.56
CA LEU A 87 -6.70 4.82 -11.78
C LEU A 87 -5.67 4.46 -12.85
N GLY A 88 -5.25 3.20 -12.90
CA GLY A 88 -4.31 2.71 -13.91
C GLY A 88 -4.86 2.74 -15.34
N THR A 89 -6.18 2.65 -15.50
CA THR A 89 -6.83 2.80 -16.82
C THR A 89 -6.94 4.25 -17.29
N SER A 90 -6.95 5.24 -16.38
CA SER A 90 -7.09 6.66 -16.72
C SER A 90 -5.76 7.40 -16.88
N THR A 91 -4.63 6.70 -16.87
CA THR A 91 -3.27 7.30 -16.87
C THR A 91 -3.07 8.33 -15.74
N ALA A 92 -3.79 8.17 -14.64
CA ALA A 92 -3.73 9.09 -13.52
C ALA A 92 -2.35 9.05 -12.84
N CYS A 93 -1.90 10.23 -12.39
CA CYS A 93 -0.70 10.38 -11.57
C CYS A 93 -1.09 11.04 -10.25
N GLY A 94 -0.65 10.48 -9.13
CA GLY A 94 -1.02 11.01 -7.81
C GLY A 94 -0.77 10.03 -6.67
N VAL A 95 -1.37 10.33 -5.53
CA VAL A 95 -1.21 9.57 -4.28
C VAL A 95 -2.54 8.97 -3.83
N VAL A 96 -2.56 7.67 -3.56
CA VAL A 96 -3.64 6.97 -2.88
C VAL A 96 -3.32 6.92 -1.39
N THR A 97 -4.26 7.35 -0.55
CA THR A 97 -4.14 7.32 0.91
C THR A 97 -5.22 6.42 1.50
N ALA A 98 -4.83 5.51 2.39
CA ALA A 98 -5.76 4.72 3.19
C ALA A 98 -6.05 5.45 4.51
N SER A 99 -7.29 5.41 4.97
CA SER A 99 -7.71 5.96 6.27
C SER A 99 -8.72 5.03 6.93
N GLU A 100 -8.69 4.94 8.25
CA GLU A 100 -9.67 4.21 9.03
C GLU A 100 -10.71 5.20 9.57
N ARG A 101 -11.98 4.86 9.43
CA ARG A 101 -13.08 5.61 10.02
C ARG A 101 -14.18 4.66 10.48
N SER A 102 -14.37 4.57 11.79
CA SER A 102 -15.45 3.81 12.43
C SER A 102 -15.45 2.31 12.07
N GLY A 103 -14.28 1.69 12.06
CA GLY A 103 -14.05 0.28 11.71
C GLY A 103 -13.95 0.01 10.22
N THR A 104 -14.06 1.04 9.36
CA THR A 104 -14.01 0.88 7.90
C THR A 104 -12.78 1.57 7.32
N VAL A 105 -12.02 0.84 6.50
CA VAL A 105 -10.93 1.42 5.72
C VAL A 105 -11.47 2.06 4.45
N ARG A 106 -11.01 3.27 4.14
CA ARG A 106 -11.37 4.04 2.94
C ARG A 106 -10.12 4.49 2.22
N PHE A 107 -10.23 4.58 0.89
CA PHE A 107 -9.16 5.06 0.03
C PHE A 107 -9.54 6.41 -0.59
N ALA A 108 -8.63 7.37 -0.52
CA ALA A 108 -8.74 8.66 -1.19
C ALA A 108 -7.61 8.79 -2.21
N PHE A 109 -7.89 9.45 -3.33
CA PHE A 109 -6.91 9.74 -4.37
C PHE A 109 -6.70 11.26 -4.48
N GLU A 110 -5.44 11.68 -4.45
CA GLU A 110 -5.01 13.05 -4.66
C GLU A 110 -4.18 13.11 -5.94
N PRO A 111 -4.67 13.72 -7.03
CA PRO A 111 -3.90 13.85 -8.25
C PRO A 111 -2.74 14.83 -8.06
N PHE A 112 -1.62 14.59 -8.74
CA PHE A 112 -0.57 15.60 -8.83
C PHE A 112 -1.07 16.80 -9.64
N GLU A 113 -0.71 18.01 -9.21
CA GLU A 113 -0.91 19.20 -10.03
C GLU A 113 -0.18 19.01 -11.36
N VAL A 114 -0.90 19.16 -12.47
CA VAL A 114 -0.28 19.22 -13.79
C VAL A 114 0.25 20.65 -13.93
N PRO A 115 1.57 20.87 -14.05
CA PRO A 115 2.08 22.21 -14.33
C PRO A 115 1.45 22.71 -15.63
N ALA A 116 1.08 23.99 -15.67
CA ALA A 116 0.64 24.61 -16.91
C ALA A 116 1.69 24.34 -18.00
N PRO A 117 1.29 23.98 -19.24
CA PRO A 117 2.25 23.76 -20.31
C PRO A 117 3.08 25.04 -20.50
N VAL A 118 4.41 24.85 -20.47
CA VAL A 118 5.41 25.90 -20.74
C VAL A 118 5.51 26.15 -22.23
#